data_AF-A0A9W4N491-F1
#
_entry.id   AF-A0A9W4N491-F1
#
_cell.length_a   1.000
_cell.length_b   1.000
_cell.length_c   1.000
_cell.angle_alpha   90.00
_cell.angle_beta   90.00
_cell.angle_gamma   90.00
#
_symmetry.space_group_name_H-M   'P 1'
#
loop_
_entity.id
_entity.type
_entity.pdbx_description
1 polymer ?
#
loop_
_entity_poly.entity_id
_entity_poly.type
_entity_poly.pdbx_seq_one_letter_code
_entity_poly.pdbx_strand_id
1 'polypeptide(L)'
;MSDPKQYTVGWICAISTEYTAAKAFLDETHLMPEPLSPADNNAYTVGMIGKHKVVIAVLPDGEYGTTSAASVARDMLHSFPNIKIGLMVGIGGGAPSPKHDIRLGDIVVSASRDGRGSVFQYDFGKAIQHQSFQQTGVLNQPPTSLRTALSALESDYESDGHRLEESINSILEQKPRLRKKYRRPEASSDKLYRSEFVHPVNEASCAVSCGDTRSHLVSRQERTDDEDNPAIHYGLIASSNQLMKDALIRDRLVVEKDVLCFEMEAAGLMNHFPCLVIRGICDYADSHKNKE
;
A
#
# COMPACT_ATOMS: atom_id res chain seq x y z
N MET A 1 -25.87 21.41 5.98
CA MET A 1 -24.83 21.09 4.99
C MET A 1 -23.55 20.81 5.76
N SER A 2 -22.82 19.76 5.41
CA SER A 2 -21.52 19.45 6.02
C SER A 2 -20.48 20.49 5.57
N ASP A 3 -19.64 20.96 6.49
CA ASP A 3 -18.58 21.95 6.19
C ASP A 3 -17.28 21.20 5.85
N PRO A 4 -16.62 21.46 4.69
CA PRO A 4 -15.36 20.80 4.33
C PRO A 4 -14.27 20.95 5.39
N LYS A 5 -14.31 22.03 6.18
CA LYS A 5 -13.34 22.30 7.27
C LYS A 5 -13.45 21.33 8.43
N GLN A 6 -14.48 20.49 8.50
CA GLN A 6 -14.62 19.51 9.58
C GLN A 6 -13.77 18.25 9.35
N TYR A 7 -13.31 18.02 8.13
CA TYR A 7 -12.51 16.84 7.80
C TYR A 7 -11.03 17.10 8.04
N THR A 8 -10.37 16.14 8.68
CA THR A 8 -8.99 16.30 9.17
C THR A 8 -8.05 15.18 8.72
N VAL A 9 -8.59 14.13 8.12
CA VAL A 9 -7.83 13.00 7.57
C VAL A 9 -8.16 12.86 6.09
N GLY A 10 -7.15 12.92 5.23
CA GLY A 10 -7.27 12.58 3.81
C GLY A 10 -6.82 11.15 3.56
N TRP A 11 -7.52 10.40 2.74
CA TRP A 11 -7.19 9.03 2.32
C TRP A 11 -7.22 8.98 0.79
N ILE A 12 -6.07 8.70 0.17
CA ILE A 12 -5.97 8.53 -1.28
C ILE A 12 -5.83 7.04 -1.62
N CYS A 13 -6.65 6.58 -2.56
CA CYS A 13 -6.60 5.25 -3.17
C CYS A 13 -6.11 5.39 -4.62
N ALA A 14 -5.27 4.46 -5.09
CA ALA A 14 -4.80 4.44 -6.47
C ALA A 14 -5.87 3.91 -7.43
N ILE A 15 -6.60 2.85 -7.04
CA ILE A 15 -7.54 2.16 -7.94
C ILE A 15 -8.93 1.96 -7.32
N SER A 16 -9.91 1.67 -8.17
CA SER A 16 -11.32 1.47 -7.76
C SER A 16 -11.52 0.31 -6.78
N THR A 17 -10.67 -0.73 -6.84
CA THR A 17 -10.70 -1.85 -5.88
C THR A 17 -10.39 -1.36 -4.47
N GLU A 18 -9.32 -0.57 -4.32
CA GLU A 18 -8.91 0.01 -3.04
C GLU A 18 -9.95 1.01 -2.54
N TYR A 19 -10.47 1.86 -3.43
CA TYR A 19 -11.50 2.84 -3.07
C TYR A 19 -12.80 2.18 -2.59
N THR A 20 -13.21 1.07 -3.21
CA THR A 20 -14.38 0.30 -2.77
C THR A 20 -14.15 -0.30 -1.39
N ALA A 21 -12.97 -0.85 -1.13
CA ALA A 21 -12.62 -1.38 0.18
C ALA A 21 -12.61 -0.26 1.24
N ALA A 22 -11.94 0.87 0.98
CA ALA A 22 -11.87 2.01 1.88
C ALA A 22 -13.26 2.52 2.30
N LYS A 23 -14.17 2.67 1.33
CA LYS A 23 -15.57 3.07 1.61
C LYS A 23 -16.33 2.07 2.45
N ALA A 24 -16.02 0.78 2.36
CA ALA A 24 -16.70 -0.25 3.12
C ALA A 24 -16.34 -0.23 4.61
N PHE A 25 -15.19 0.38 4.97
CA PHE A 25 -14.69 0.54 6.34
C PHE A 25 -15.10 1.87 7.01
N LEU A 26 -15.91 2.70 6.36
CA LEU A 26 -16.50 3.87 7.03
C LEU A 26 -17.57 3.41 8.03
N ASP A 27 -17.47 3.88 9.28
CA ASP A 27 -18.52 3.66 10.28
C ASP A 27 -19.80 4.43 9.89
N GLU A 28 -19.61 5.65 9.40
CA GLU A 28 -20.68 6.52 8.91
C GLU A 28 -20.27 7.20 7.60
N THR A 29 -21.19 7.24 6.63
CA THR A 29 -21.01 8.02 5.41
C THR A 29 -21.79 9.34 5.52
N HIS A 30 -21.15 10.45 5.23
CA HIS A 30 -21.79 11.77 5.23
C HIS A 30 -22.22 12.18 3.82
N LEU A 31 -23.15 13.13 3.75
CA LEU A 31 -23.40 13.87 2.51
C LEU A 31 -22.19 14.73 2.16
N MET A 32 -21.91 14.83 0.87
CA MET A 32 -20.83 15.66 0.34
C MET A 32 -21.03 17.13 0.77
N PRO A 33 -19.99 17.79 1.29
CA PRO A 33 -19.97 19.23 1.49
C PRO A 33 -20.13 19.97 0.16
N GLU A 34 -20.95 21.01 0.14
CA GLU A 34 -21.13 21.88 -1.04
C GLU A 34 -20.96 23.36 -0.66
N PRO A 35 -20.42 24.19 -1.58
CA PRO A 35 -19.86 23.82 -2.88
C PRO A 35 -18.37 23.42 -2.79
N LEU A 36 -17.96 22.46 -3.62
CA LEU A 36 -16.55 22.25 -3.96
C LEU A 36 -16.15 23.16 -5.13
N SER A 37 -14.85 23.38 -5.30
CA SER A 37 -14.33 24.17 -6.43
C SER A 37 -14.70 23.51 -7.77
N PRO A 38 -15.22 24.24 -8.77
CA PRO A 38 -15.45 23.70 -10.11
C PRO A 38 -14.16 23.23 -10.83
N ALA A 39 -12.98 23.63 -10.33
CA ALA A 39 -11.69 23.20 -10.86
C ALA A 39 -11.18 21.88 -10.23
N ASP A 40 -11.81 21.42 -9.15
CA ASP A 40 -11.49 20.14 -8.52
C ASP A 40 -12.23 19.01 -9.28
N ASN A 41 -11.46 18.16 -9.96
CA ASN A 41 -11.99 17.05 -10.73
C ASN A 41 -12.08 15.74 -9.93
N ASN A 42 -11.72 15.77 -8.64
CA ASN A 42 -11.72 14.57 -7.81
C ASN A 42 -13.15 14.16 -7.44
N ALA A 43 -13.35 12.84 -7.39
CA ALA A 43 -14.51 12.24 -6.76
C ALA A 43 -14.17 11.87 -5.31
N TYR A 44 -14.97 12.36 -4.36
CA TYR A 44 -14.78 12.08 -2.94
C TYR A 44 -15.89 11.21 -2.36
N THR A 45 -15.54 10.44 -1.33
CA THR A 45 -16.49 9.95 -0.32
C THR A 45 -16.04 10.49 1.03
N VAL A 46 -16.97 10.99 1.82
CA VAL A 46 -16.68 11.57 3.14
C VAL A 46 -17.42 10.82 4.24
N GLY A 47 -16.82 10.73 5.42
CA GLY A 47 -17.43 9.98 6.52
C GLY A 47 -16.64 10.01 7.82
N MET A 48 -16.89 9.02 8.67
CA MET A 48 -16.24 8.81 9.96
C MET A 48 -15.57 7.44 10.03
N ILE A 49 -14.41 7.41 10.70
CA ILE A 49 -13.79 6.19 11.24
C ILE A 49 -13.43 6.49 12.71
N GLY A 50 -14.06 5.79 13.64
CA GLY A 50 -14.06 6.10 15.06
C GLY A 50 -14.46 7.55 15.30
N LYS A 51 -13.53 8.36 15.83
CA LYS A 51 -13.71 9.79 16.09
C LYS A 51 -13.20 10.71 14.98
N HIS A 52 -12.70 10.15 13.87
CA HIS A 52 -12.00 10.90 12.83
C HIS A 52 -12.90 11.11 11.61
N LYS A 53 -13.03 12.37 11.20
CA LYS A 53 -13.67 12.75 9.93
C LYS A 53 -12.69 12.57 8.77
N VAL A 54 -13.03 11.66 7.87
CA VAL A 54 -12.18 11.21 6.76
C VAL A 54 -12.75 11.63 5.41
N VAL A 55 -11.87 12.07 4.51
CA VAL A 55 -12.15 12.30 3.09
C VAL A 55 -11.37 11.28 2.29
N ILE A 56 -12.06 10.47 1.50
CA ILE A 56 -11.46 9.44 0.65
C ILE A 56 -11.55 9.90 -0.80
N ALA A 57 -10.43 9.92 -1.52
CA ALA A 57 -10.37 10.13 -2.96
C ALA A 57 -9.81 8.90 -3.67
N VAL A 58 -10.06 8.82 -4.97
CA VAL A 58 -9.49 7.84 -5.88
C VAL A 58 -8.88 8.55 -7.08
N LEU A 59 -7.79 8.00 -7.63
CA LEU A 59 -7.21 8.52 -8.87
C LEU A 59 -8.19 8.35 -10.06
N PRO A 60 -8.03 9.16 -11.12
CA PRO A 60 -8.79 8.99 -12.36
C PRO A 60 -8.63 7.59 -12.96
N ASP A 61 -9.68 7.09 -13.60
CA ASP A 61 -9.67 5.76 -14.22
C ASP A 61 -8.59 5.67 -15.32
N GLY A 62 -7.83 4.58 -15.30
CA GLY A 62 -6.68 4.38 -16.20
C GLY A 62 -5.40 5.13 -15.82
N GLU A 63 -5.43 5.94 -14.76
CA GLU A 63 -4.25 6.64 -14.24
C GLU A 63 -3.76 6.02 -12.92
N TYR A 64 -2.44 5.99 -12.76
CA TYR A 64 -1.74 5.66 -11.54
C TYR A 64 -0.35 6.30 -11.59
N GLY A 65 0.42 6.19 -10.51
CA GLY A 65 1.74 6.80 -10.45
C GLY A 65 1.79 8.14 -9.73
N THR A 66 3.00 8.67 -9.57
CA THR A 66 3.29 9.81 -8.68
C THR A 66 2.59 11.11 -9.08
N THR A 67 2.45 11.36 -10.38
CA THR A 67 1.87 12.62 -10.91
C THR A 67 0.38 12.71 -10.64
N SER A 68 -0.35 11.63 -10.91
CA SER A 68 -1.80 11.59 -10.69
C SER A 68 -2.11 11.70 -9.19
N ALA A 69 -1.38 10.95 -8.36
CA ALA A 69 -1.47 11.05 -6.91
C ALA A 69 -1.22 12.47 -6.37
N ALA A 70 -0.17 13.15 -6.86
CA ALA A 70 0.12 14.53 -6.47
C ALA A 70 -1.00 15.52 -6.87
N SER A 71 -1.61 15.35 -8.05
CA SER A 71 -2.72 16.20 -8.48
C SER A 71 -3.95 16.01 -7.61
N VAL A 72 -4.35 14.76 -7.36
CA VAL A 72 -5.49 14.44 -6.48
C VAL A 72 -5.26 14.99 -5.08
N ALA A 73 -4.07 14.81 -4.51
CA ALA A 73 -3.74 15.33 -3.18
C ALA A 73 -3.81 16.86 -3.11
N ARG A 74 -3.28 17.56 -4.12
CA ARG A 74 -3.32 19.03 -4.16
C ARG A 74 -4.75 19.55 -4.16
N ASP A 75 -5.60 18.98 -5.01
CA ASP A 75 -6.99 19.43 -5.13
C ASP A 75 -7.79 19.06 -3.86
N MET A 76 -7.51 17.90 -3.26
CA MET A 76 -8.05 17.52 -1.94
C MET A 76 -7.68 18.53 -0.85
N LEU A 77 -6.42 18.95 -0.75
CA LEU A 77 -5.98 19.93 0.25
C LEU A 77 -6.62 21.31 0.04
N HIS A 78 -6.95 21.68 -1.20
CA HIS A 78 -7.69 22.92 -1.48
C HIS A 78 -9.16 22.81 -1.08
N SER A 79 -9.81 21.70 -1.40
CA SER A 79 -11.22 21.45 -1.09
C SER A 79 -11.47 21.19 0.40
N PHE A 80 -10.50 20.60 1.10
CA PHE A 80 -10.57 20.25 2.52
C PHE A 80 -9.38 20.85 3.29
N PRO A 81 -9.40 22.17 3.56
CA PRO A 81 -8.23 22.91 4.04
C PRO A 81 -7.77 22.54 5.45
N ASN A 82 -8.56 21.77 6.20
CA ASN A 82 -8.25 21.36 7.57
C ASN A 82 -7.68 19.94 7.68
N ILE A 83 -7.36 19.29 6.55
CA ILE A 83 -6.62 18.03 6.56
C ILE A 83 -5.27 18.24 7.27
N LYS A 84 -5.05 17.47 8.33
CA LYS A 84 -3.82 17.51 9.15
C LYS A 84 -2.89 16.35 8.85
N ILE A 85 -3.47 15.22 8.48
CA ILE A 85 -2.77 13.97 8.17
C ILE A 85 -3.37 13.35 6.92
N GLY A 86 -2.52 12.69 6.14
CA GLY A 86 -2.89 11.91 4.97
C GLY A 86 -2.62 10.42 5.17
N LEU A 87 -3.30 9.60 4.40
CA LEU A 87 -3.04 8.18 4.25
C LEU A 87 -3.00 7.87 2.76
N MET A 88 -1.93 7.20 2.31
CA MET A 88 -1.89 6.54 1.01
C MET A 88 -2.06 5.06 1.26
N VAL A 89 -3.27 4.54 1.06
CA VAL A 89 -3.58 3.13 1.33
C VAL A 89 -3.94 2.45 0.03
N GLY A 90 -3.27 1.34 -0.25
CA GLY A 90 -3.53 0.56 -1.45
C GLY A 90 -2.85 -0.80 -1.40
N ILE A 91 -2.74 -1.44 -2.56
CA ILE A 91 -1.97 -2.67 -2.72
C ILE A 91 -0.54 -2.36 -3.17
N GLY A 92 0.38 -3.27 -2.89
CA GLY A 92 1.77 -3.19 -3.31
C GLY A 92 2.39 -4.57 -3.50
N GLY A 93 3.56 -4.60 -4.12
CA GLY A 93 4.38 -5.81 -4.23
C GLY A 93 5.24 -5.98 -2.98
N GLY A 94 5.24 -7.17 -2.38
CA GLY A 94 6.05 -7.50 -1.21
C GLY A 94 7.47 -7.87 -1.60
N ALA A 95 8.41 -7.68 -0.68
CA ALA A 95 9.82 -8.03 -0.86
C ALA A 95 10.29 -8.98 0.25
N PRO A 96 9.97 -10.29 0.14
CA PRO A 96 10.32 -11.26 1.17
C PRO A 96 11.83 -11.42 1.31
N SER A 97 12.30 -11.67 2.53
CA SER A 97 13.70 -11.97 2.83
C SER A 97 13.80 -12.89 4.04
N PRO A 98 14.98 -13.49 4.33
CA PRO A 98 15.16 -14.26 5.56
C PRO A 98 14.90 -13.44 6.84
N LYS A 99 15.00 -12.11 6.78
CA LYS A 99 14.72 -11.20 7.91
C LYS A 99 13.23 -10.83 8.00
N HIS A 100 12.54 -10.79 6.87
CA HIS A 100 11.16 -10.34 6.74
C HIS A 100 10.36 -11.35 5.91
N ASP A 101 9.67 -12.26 6.59
CA ASP A 101 8.81 -13.25 5.94
C ASP A 101 7.46 -12.64 5.53
N ILE A 102 7.53 -11.77 4.52
CA ILE A 102 6.38 -11.09 3.93
C ILE A 102 5.61 -12.08 3.07
N ARG A 103 4.29 -12.15 3.29
CA ARG A 103 3.36 -13.06 2.63
C ARG A 103 2.24 -12.33 1.90
N LEU A 104 1.56 -13.01 0.98
CA LEU A 104 0.37 -12.44 0.33
C LEU A 104 -0.73 -12.20 1.36
N GLY A 105 -1.29 -10.99 1.34
CA GLY A 105 -2.27 -10.51 2.32
C GLY A 105 -1.66 -9.83 3.54
N ASP A 106 -0.34 -9.91 3.76
CA ASP A 106 0.33 -9.11 4.78
C ASP A 106 0.22 -7.60 4.48
N ILE A 107 0.53 -6.80 5.50
CA ILE A 107 0.48 -5.34 5.42
C ILE A 107 1.89 -4.80 5.65
N VAL A 108 2.31 -3.86 4.80
CA VAL A 108 3.52 -3.08 5.02
C VAL A 108 3.14 -1.64 5.31
N VAL A 109 3.59 -1.11 6.44
CA VAL A 109 3.43 0.29 6.84
C VAL A 109 4.78 1.00 6.72
N SER A 110 4.80 2.14 6.03
CA SER A 110 6.02 2.91 5.86
C SER A 110 6.51 3.42 7.21
N ALA A 111 7.70 3.01 7.64
CA ALA A 111 8.29 3.44 8.90
C ALA A 111 9.76 3.85 8.71
N SER A 112 10.15 4.97 9.31
CA SER A 112 11.53 5.42 9.34
C SER A 112 12.32 4.53 10.31
N ARG A 113 13.31 3.77 9.82
CA ARG A 113 14.23 2.98 10.64
C ARG A 113 15.68 3.32 10.28
N ASP A 114 16.59 3.21 11.25
CA ASP A 114 18.05 3.36 11.06
C ASP A 114 18.48 4.66 10.36
N GLY A 115 17.81 5.78 10.68
CA GLY A 115 18.11 7.09 10.11
C GLY A 115 17.68 7.26 8.65
N ARG A 116 16.87 6.36 8.10
CA ARG A 116 16.37 6.39 6.72
C ARG A 116 14.96 6.98 6.61
N GLY A 117 14.62 7.43 5.40
CA GLY A 117 13.24 7.73 4.98
C GLY A 117 12.28 6.56 5.26
N SER A 118 10.99 6.82 5.44
CA SER A 118 9.98 5.76 5.41
C SER A 118 9.61 5.33 3.98
N VAL A 119 9.85 6.22 3.01
CA VAL A 119 9.66 6.01 1.58
C VAL A 119 10.91 6.51 0.85
N PHE A 120 11.33 5.81 -0.19
CA PHE A 120 12.35 6.32 -1.10
C PHE A 120 11.95 6.07 -2.56
N GLN A 121 12.26 7.04 -3.42
CA GLN A 121 11.99 6.93 -4.85
C GLN A 121 13.20 6.34 -5.57
N TYR A 122 13.10 5.13 -6.11
CA TYR A 122 14.27 4.42 -6.65
C TYR A 122 14.59 4.74 -8.12
N ASP A 123 13.66 5.38 -8.84
CA ASP A 123 13.83 5.80 -10.23
C ASP A 123 14.16 7.30 -10.39
N PHE A 124 14.39 8.03 -9.28
CA PHE A 124 14.69 9.45 -9.30
C PHE A 124 16.14 9.77 -8.93
N GLY A 125 16.88 10.36 -9.87
CA GLY A 125 18.32 10.45 -9.77
C GLY A 125 19.01 10.71 -11.11
N LYS A 126 20.31 10.42 -11.15
CA LYS A 126 21.17 10.62 -12.33
C LYS A 126 21.58 9.28 -12.93
N ALA A 127 21.36 9.15 -14.24
CA ALA A 127 22.02 8.13 -15.05
C ALA A 127 23.31 8.73 -15.60
N ILE A 128 24.47 8.20 -15.18
CA ILE A 128 25.79 8.65 -15.63
C ILE A 128 26.40 7.54 -16.47
N GLN A 129 27.02 7.91 -17.60
CA GLN A 129 27.63 6.96 -18.52
C GLN A 129 28.61 6.04 -17.77
N HIS A 130 28.43 4.72 -17.93
CA HIS A 130 29.25 3.67 -17.29
C HIS A 130 29.21 3.64 -15.75
N GLN A 131 28.17 4.20 -15.11
CA GLN A 131 28.00 4.15 -13.66
C GLN A 131 26.62 3.60 -13.27
N SER A 132 26.49 3.13 -12.03
CA SER A 132 25.20 2.81 -11.44
C SER A 132 24.33 4.06 -11.30
N PHE A 133 23.01 3.88 -11.33
CA PHE A 133 22.06 4.96 -11.08
C PHE A 133 22.33 5.64 -9.74
N GLN A 134 22.51 6.95 -9.77
CA GLN A 134 22.76 7.73 -8.56
C GLN A 134 21.46 8.37 -8.08
N GLN A 135 20.92 7.85 -6.98
CA GLN A 135 19.78 8.46 -6.30
C GLN A 135 20.15 9.86 -5.78
N THR A 136 19.30 10.85 -6.02
CA THR A 136 19.55 12.24 -5.58
C THR A 136 18.42 12.86 -4.78
N GLY A 137 17.25 12.20 -4.72
CA GLY A 137 16.08 12.71 -4.00
C GLY A 137 16.04 12.23 -2.55
N VAL A 138 15.54 13.09 -1.67
CA VAL A 138 15.11 12.72 -0.30
C VAL A 138 13.65 13.12 -0.18
N LEU A 139 12.84 12.24 0.40
CA LEU A 139 11.43 12.47 0.66
C LEU A 139 11.21 12.83 2.13
N ASN A 140 10.21 13.68 2.39
CA ASN A 140 9.78 14.00 3.74
C ASN A 140 9.31 12.76 4.51
N GLN A 141 9.33 12.87 5.83
CA GLN A 141 8.80 11.84 6.73
C GLN A 141 7.32 12.08 7.02
N PRO A 142 6.55 11.04 7.39
CA PRO A 142 5.21 11.21 7.92
C PRO A 142 5.20 12.16 9.13
N PRO A 143 4.11 12.92 9.34
CA PRO A 143 3.96 13.80 10.49
C PRO A 143 4.28 13.09 11.82
N THR A 144 4.86 13.83 12.76
CA THR A 144 5.20 13.28 14.09
C THR A 144 3.98 12.65 14.78
N SER A 145 2.78 13.22 14.61
CA SER A 145 1.54 12.64 15.15
C SER A 145 1.25 11.24 14.61
N LEU A 146 1.47 10.99 13.31
CA LEU A 146 1.33 9.66 12.71
C LEU A 146 2.41 8.70 13.20
N ARG A 147 3.66 9.18 13.32
CA ARG A 147 4.78 8.34 13.80
C ARG A 147 4.58 7.93 15.27
N THR A 148 4.10 8.83 16.13
CA THR A 148 3.77 8.52 17.52
C THR A 148 2.57 7.57 17.61
N ALA A 149 1.52 7.79 16.81
CA ALA A 149 0.38 6.89 16.77
C ALA A 149 0.78 5.48 16.28
N LEU A 150 1.71 5.40 15.32
CA LEU A 150 2.26 4.14 14.84
C LEU A 150 2.98 3.37 15.95
N SER A 151 3.84 4.03 16.74
CA SER A 151 4.53 3.38 17.86
C SER A 151 3.57 2.88 18.95
N ALA A 152 2.50 3.63 19.23
CA ALA A 152 1.46 3.17 20.17
C ALA A 152 0.72 1.94 19.60
N LEU A 153 0.34 1.99 18.33
CA LEU A 153 -0.36 0.88 17.67
C LEU A 153 0.50 -0.38 17.56
N GLU A 154 1.80 -0.25 17.26
CA GLU A 154 2.76 -1.35 17.24
C GLU A 154 2.86 -1.99 18.63
N SER A 155 2.90 -1.19 19.70
CA SER A 155 2.91 -1.70 21.09
C SER A 155 1.62 -2.43 21.47
N ASP A 156 0.45 -1.88 21.09
CA ASP A 156 -0.84 -2.51 21.40
C ASP A 156 -1.00 -3.85 20.66
N TYR A 157 -0.54 -3.92 19.41
CA TYR A 157 -0.58 -5.16 18.63
C TYR A 157 0.46 -6.18 19.10
N GLU A 158 1.62 -5.75 19.56
CA GLU A 158 2.61 -6.66 20.18
C GLU A 158 2.05 -7.32 21.46
N SER A 159 1.25 -6.60 22.26
CA SER A 159 0.67 -7.15 23.49
C SER A 159 -0.58 -7.99 23.27
N ASP A 160 -1.51 -7.50 22.45
CA ASP A 160 -2.87 -8.03 22.38
C ASP A 160 -3.24 -8.61 21.00
N GLY A 161 -2.34 -8.52 20.03
CA GLY A 161 -2.62 -8.83 18.63
C GLY A 161 -3.59 -7.84 17.99
N HIS A 162 -4.06 -8.15 16.78
CA HIS A 162 -5.02 -7.32 16.06
C HIS A 162 -6.30 -8.07 15.64
N ARG A 163 -7.35 -7.30 15.32
CA ARG A 163 -8.66 -7.86 14.89
C ARG A 163 -8.99 -7.57 13.42
N LEU A 164 -7.96 -7.58 12.57
CA LEU A 164 -8.10 -7.27 11.15
C LEU A 164 -8.96 -8.29 10.42
N GLU A 165 -8.72 -9.59 10.62
CA GLU A 165 -9.49 -10.65 9.98
C GLU A 165 -10.98 -10.61 10.39
N GLU A 166 -11.26 -10.44 11.68
CA GLU A 166 -12.63 -10.28 12.19
C GLU A 166 -13.36 -9.10 11.53
N SER A 167 -12.66 -7.96 11.42
CA SER A 167 -13.21 -6.74 10.82
C SER A 167 -13.52 -6.93 9.33
N ILE A 168 -12.60 -7.56 8.59
CA ILE A 168 -12.80 -7.89 7.16
C ILE A 168 -13.98 -8.84 7.00
N ASN A 169 -14.05 -9.91 7.79
CA ASN A 169 -15.13 -10.89 7.72
C ASN A 169 -16.49 -10.28 8.03
N SER A 170 -16.58 -9.43 9.05
CA SER A 170 -17.81 -8.69 9.39
C SER A 170 -18.32 -7.84 8.22
N ILE A 171 -17.44 -7.11 7.53
CA ILE A 171 -17.82 -6.31 6.35
C ILE A 171 -18.26 -7.20 5.19
N LEU A 172 -17.54 -8.29 4.93
CA LEU A 172 -17.89 -9.23 3.87
C LEU A 172 -19.23 -9.93 4.15
N GLU A 173 -19.56 -10.14 5.42
CA GLU A 173 -20.86 -10.64 5.84
C GLU A 173 -21.98 -9.65 5.50
N GLN A 174 -21.80 -8.39 5.88
CA GLN A 174 -22.76 -7.29 5.66
C GLN A 174 -22.89 -6.89 4.18
N LYS A 175 -21.85 -7.08 3.37
CA LYS A 175 -21.83 -6.73 1.94
C LYS A 175 -21.55 -7.95 1.05
N PRO A 176 -22.53 -8.86 0.86
CA PRO A 176 -22.32 -10.11 0.12
C PRO A 176 -21.78 -9.94 -1.31
N ARG A 177 -22.09 -8.82 -1.98
CA ARG A 177 -21.57 -8.51 -3.33
C ARG A 177 -20.04 -8.38 -3.37
N LEU A 178 -19.40 -8.05 -2.25
CA LEU A 178 -17.94 -7.92 -2.17
C LEU A 178 -17.25 -9.29 -2.00
N ARG A 179 -17.92 -10.30 -1.46
CA ARG A 179 -17.31 -11.61 -1.14
C ARG A 179 -16.59 -12.25 -2.33
N LYS A 180 -17.12 -12.10 -3.55
CA LYS A 180 -16.52 -12.69 -4.76
C LYS A 180 -15.14 -12.11 -5.08
N LYS A 181 -14.90 -10.83 -4.80
CA LYS A 181 -13.69 -10.10 -5.22
C LYS A 181 -12.74 -9.76 -4.06
N TYR A 182 -13.25 -9.68 -2.83
CA TYR A 182 -12.50 -9.17 -1.67
C TYR A 182 -12.26 -10.23 -0.58
N ARG A 183 -12.75 -11.46 -0.75
CA ARG A 183 -12.42 -12.54 0.18
C ARG A 183 -10.94 -12.89 0.02
N ARG A 184 -10.29 -13.17 1.14
CA ARG A 184 -8.94 -13.72 1.17
C ARG A 184 -8.87 -15.04 0.38
N PRO A 185 -7.93 -15.20 -0.56
CA PRO A 185 -7.69 -16.49 -1.21
C PRO A 185 -7.27 -17.59 -0.22
N GLU A 186 -7.35 -18.85 -0.65
CA GLU A 186 -6.87 -19.99 0.13
C GLU A 186 -5.37 -19.86 0.42
N ALA A 187 -4.91 -20.28 1.61
CA ALA A 187 -3.50 -20.15 1.99
C ALA A 187 -2.54 -20.84 1.00
N SER A 188 -2.98 -21.89 0.32
CA SER A 188 -2.20 -22.60 -0.71
C SER A 188 -1.92 -21.78 -1.98
N SER A 189 -2.63 -20.66 -2.20
CA SER A 189 -2.35 -19.76 -3.33
C SER A 189 -1.13 -18.86 -3.05
N ASP A 190 -0.67 -18.78 -1.82
CA ASP A 190 0.53 -18.02 -1.47
C ASP A 190 1.81 -18.78 -1.85
N LYS A 191 2.25 -18.54 -3.09
CA LYS A 191 3.42 -19.19 -3.70
C LYS A 191 4.52 -18.16 -3.95
N LEU A 192 5.64 -18.32 -3.25
CA LEU A 192 6.86 -17.57 -3.49
C LEU A 192 7.80 -18.38 -4.38
N TYR A 193 8.00 -17.91 -5.61
CA TYR A 193 8.96 -18.50 -6.55
C TYR A 193 10.37 -18.00 -6.26
N ARG A 194 11.36 -18.82 -6.62
CA ARG A 194 12.77 -18.42 -6.60
C ARG A 194 13.01 -17.31 -7.61
N SER A 195 13.87 -16.36 -7.25
CA SER A 195 14.11 -15.15 -8.04
C SER A 195 14.67 -15.40 -9.44
N GLU A 196 15.36 -16.51 -9.64
CA GLU A 196 15.91 -16.92 -10.95
C GLU A 196 14.88 -17.58 -11.86
N PHE A 197 13.73 -17.99 -11.31
CA PHE A 197 12.65 -18.57 -12.09
C PHE A 197 11.80 -17.44 -12.66
N VAL A 198 11.84 -17.23 -13.97
CA VAL A 198 11.10 -16.15 -14.63
C VAL A 198 9.82 -16.71 -15.23
N HIS A 199 8.70 -16.04 -14.94
CA HIS A 199 7.41 -16.38 -15.55
C HIS A 199 7.49 -16.17 -17.08
N PRO A 200 7.13 -17.19 -17.90
CA PRO A 200 7.16 -17.07 -19.35
C PRO A 200 6.28 -15.94 -19.89
N VAL A 201 6.83 -15.15 -20.81
CA VAL A 201 6.11 -14.03 -21.44
C VAL A 201 5.03 -14.59 -22.37
N ASN A 202 3.77 -14.16 -22.18
CA ASN A 202 2.57 -14.51 -22.98
C ASN A 202 1.91 -15.87 -22.68
N GLU A 203 2.23 -16.52 -21.56
CA GLU A 203 1.50 -17.72 -21.15
C GLU A 203 0.34 -17.42 -20.17
N ALA A 204 -0.41 -18.46 -19.82
CA ALA A 204 -1.61 -18.39 -18.97
C ALA A 204 -1.27 -17.99 -17.51
N SER A 205 -2.23 -18.11 -16.59
CA SER A 205 -1.98 -17.77 -15.18
C SER A 205 -0.80 -18.56 -14.61
N CYS A 206 -0.12 -18.00 -13.60
CA CYS A 206 1.05 -18.63 -12.97
C CYS A 206 0.78 -20.06 -12.51
N ALA A 207 -0.46 -20.37 -12.09
CA ALA A 207 -0.86 -21.72 -11.70
C ALA A 207 -0.68 -22.75 -12.84
N VAL A 208 -0.83 -22.34 -14.10
CA VAL A 208 -0.70 -23.20 -15.29
C VAL A 208 0.75 -23.25 -15.76
N SER A 209 1.41 -22.09 -15.88
CA SER A 209 2.71 -21.98 -16.54
C SER A 209 3.91 -22.27 -15.65
N CYS A 210 3.79 -22.01 -14.35
CA CYS A 210 4.92 -22.13 -13.43
C CYS A 210 4.95 -23.48 -12.70
N GLY A 211 3.77 -24.10 -12.56
CA GLY A 211 3.55 -25.35 -11.83
C GLY A 211 3.91 -25.26 -10.34
N ASP A 212 3.65 -26.35 -9.61
CA ASP A 212 3.90 -26.46 -8.16
C ASP A 212 5.17 -27.26 -7.85
N THR A 213 6.09 -27.30 -8.81
CA THR A 213 7.31 -28.09 -8.65
C THR A 213 8.17 -27.48 -7.56
N ARG A 214 8.43 -28.25 -6.50
CA ARG A 214 9.19 -27.82 -5.31
C ARG A 214 10.56 -27.19 -5.62
N SER A 215 11.16 -27.49 -6.77
CA SER A 215 12.44 -26.89 -7.18
C SER A 215 12.33 -25.40 -7.54
N HIS A 216 11.15 -24.91 -7.90
CA HIS A 216 10.95 -23.50 -8.30
C HIS A 216 10.43 -22.63 -7.15
N LEU A 217 9.95 -23.24 -6.07
CA LEU A 217 9.36 -22.56 -4.93
C LEU A 217 10.39 -22.40 -3.79
N VAL A 218 10.20 -21.34 -3.01
CA VAL A 218 10.88 -21.14 -1.73
C VAL A 218 10.09 -21.86 -0.65
N SER A 219 10.74 -22.78 0.07
CA SER A 219 10.12 -23.47 1.20
C SER A 219 10.02 -22.51 2.39
N ARG A 220 8.81 -22.34 2.91
CA ARG A 220 8.52 -21.53 4.10
C ARG A 220 7.76 -22.38 5.11
N GLN A 221 8.03 -22.18 6.40
CA GLN A 221 7.28 -22.83 7.46
C GLN A 221 5.87 -22.24 7.54
N GLU A 222 4.90 -23.01 8.01
CA GLU A 222 3.59 -22.43 8.34
C GLU A 222 3.74 -21.46 9.51
N ARG A 223 2.95 -20.38 9.51
CA ARG A 223 2.91 -19.48 10.66
C ARG A 223 2.28 -20.21 11.84
N THR A 224 2.82 -19.95 13.02
CA THR A 224 2.32 -20.48 14.28
C THR A 224 1.11 -19.67 14.77
N ASP A 225 0.38 -20.22 15.74
CA ASP A 225 -0.79 -19.55 16.33
C ASP A 225 -0.41 -18.26 17.11
N ASP A 226 0.87 -18.12 17.47
CA ASP A 226 1.42 -16.93 18.15
C ASP A 226 1.80 -15.81 17.16
N GLU A 227 1.68 -16.05 15.84
CA GLU A 227 1.98 -15.06 14.81
C GLU A 227 0.70 -14.46 14.22
N ASP A 228 0.65 -13.13 14.14
CA ASP A 228 -0.42 -12.42 13.47
C ASP A 228 -0.57 -12.85 11.99
N ASN A 229 -1.82 -13.06 11.58
CA ASN A 229 -2.15 -13.41 10.21
C ASN A 229 -3.43 -12.68 9.76
N PRO A 230 -3.33 -11.66 8.89
CA PRO A 230 -2.13 -11.18 8.19
C PRO A 230 -1.09 -10.57 9.13
N ALA A 231 0.19 -10.61 8.79
CA ALA A 231 1.22 -9.94 9.59
C ALA A 231 1.38 -8.47 9.15
N ILE A 232 1.79 -7.61 10.08
CA ILE A 232 2.12 -6.21 9.81
C ILE A 232 3.62 -6.01 9.90
N HIS A 233 4.22 -5.50 8.82
CA HIS A 233 5.64 -5.19 8.71
C HIS A 233 5.84 -3.68 8.66
N TYR A 234 6.78 -3.16 9.45
CA TYR A 234 7.07 -1.74 9.54
C TYR A 234 8.45 -1.43 8.98
N GLY A 235 8.53 -0.69 7.87
CA GLY A 235 9.83 -0.40 7.27
C GLY A 235 9.78 0.38 5.97
N LEU A 236 10.82 0.22 5.15
CA LEU A 236 11.05 1.03 3.96
C LEU A 236 10.16 0.58 2.79
N ILE A 237 9.44 1.54 2.21
CA ILE A 237 8.68 1.34 0.96
C ILE A 237 9.40 2.02 -0.22
N ALA A 238 9.62 1.24 -1.29
CA ALA A 238 10.21 1.70 -2.54
C ALA A 238 9.12 2.18 -3.50
N SER A 239 9.22 3.45 -3.92
CA SER A 239 8.27 4.10 -4.82
C SER A 239 8.89 4.38 -6.19
N SER A 240 8.13 4.27 -7.28
CA SER A 240 8.58 4.72 -8.61
C SER A 240 7.44 4.91 -9.62
N ASN A 241 7.76 5.39 -10.82
CA ASN A 241 6.83 5.37 -11.95
C ASN A 241 6.84 4.05 -12.74
N GLN A 242 7.60 3.05 -12.31
CA GLN A 242 7.76 1.76 -12.99
C GLN A 242 7.26 0.62 -12.11
N LEU A 243 6.40 -0.23 -12.65
CA LEU A 243 5.97 -1.42 -11.94
C LEU A 243 7.15 -2.41 -11.79
N MET A 244 7.49 -2.77 -10.55
CA MET A 244 8.52 -3.76 -10.27
C MET A 244 8.05 -5.18 -10.65
N LYS A 245 8.75 -5.81 -11.59
CA LYS A 245 8.55 -7.21 -12.01
C LYS A 245 9.87 -7.99 -12.13
N ASP A 246 10.95 -7.44 -11.59
CA ASP A 246 12.28 -8.02 -11.67
C ASP A 246 12.73 -8.44 -10.26
N ALA A 247 12.67 -9.75 -10.00
CA ALA A 247 13.03 -10.32 -8.70
C ALA A 247 14.49 -10.05 -8.33
N LEU A 248 15.41 -9.95 -9.30
CA LEU A 248 16.82 -9.70 -9.02
C LEU A 248 17.05 -8.24 -8.61
N ILE A 249 16.36 -7.29 -9.27
CA ILE A 249 16.39 -5.88 -8.85
C ILE A 249 15.72 -5.72 -7.48
N ARG A 250 14.58 -6.39 -7.25
CA ARG A 250 13.90 -6.44 -5.94
C ARG A 250 14.87 -6.91 -4.86
N ASP A 251 15.48 -8.08 -5.02
CA ASP A 251 16.38 -8.68 -4.03
C ASP A 251 17.63 -7.82 -3.78
N ARG A 252 18.19 -7.21 -4.83
CA ARG A 252 19.29 -6.25 -4.67
C ARG A 252 18.87 -5.08 -3.79
N LEU A 253 17.68 -4.50 -4.01
CA LEU A 253 17.18 -3.39 -3.20
C LEU A 253 16.86 -3.81 -1.77
N VAL A 254 16.38 -5.04 -1.55
CA VAL A 254 16.25 -5.63 -0.20
C VAL A 254 17.61 -5.63 0.50
N VAL A 255 18.66 -6.15 -0.14
CA VAL A 255 20.00 -6.23 0.46
C VAL A 255 20.61 -4.84 0.70
N GLU A 256 20.51 -3.93 -0.27
CA GLU A 256 21.13 -2.61 -0.19
C GLU A 256 20.40 -1.65 0.76
N LYS A 257 19.06 -1.74 0.83
CA LYS A 257 18.20 -0.72 1.42
C LYS A 257 17.21 -1.23 2.46
N ASP A 258 17.07 -2.54 2.63
CA ASP A 258 16.07 -3.18 3.52
C ASP A 258 14.63 -2.83 3.10
N VAL A 259 14.38 -2.86 1.78
CA VAL A 259 13.04 -2.62 1.21
C VAL A 259 12.09 -3.74 1.57
N LEU A 260 10.87 -3.40 1.99
CA LEU A 260 9.82 -4.37 2.32
C LEU A 260 8.70 -4.40 1.27
N CYS A 261 8.46 -3.29 0.57
CA CYS A 261 7.34 -3.16 -0.36
C CYS A 261 7.69 -2.23 -1.54
N PHE A 262 7.11 -2.53 -2.70
CA PHE A 262 7.17 -1.74 -3.93
C PHE A 262 5.78 -1.21 -4.30
N GLU A 263 5.68 0.08 -4.57
CA GLU A 263 4.45 0.75 -5.01
C GLU A 263 4.77 1.93 -5.96
N MET A 264 3.75 2.65 -6.44
CA MET A 264 3.94 3.61 -7.55
C MET A 264 3.47 5.05 -7.27
N GLU A 265 2.87 5.35 -6.12
CA GLU A 265 2.23 6.67 -5.91
C GLU A 265 2.95 7.54 -4.88
N ALA A 266 3.46 6.93 -3.81
CA ALA A 266 3.83 7.66 -2.59
C ALA A 266 4.90 8.73 -2.79
N ALA A 267 5.88 8.53 -3.68
CA ALA A 267 6.91 9.53 -3.94
C ALA A 267 6.35 10.87 -4.42
N GLY A 268 5.20 10.88 -5.12
CA GLY A 268 4.51 12.11 -5.52
C GLY A 268 3.83 12.84 -4.36
N LEU A 269 3.54 12.12 -3.27
CA LEU A 269 2.79 12.62 -2.12
C LEU A 269 3.68 13.13 -1.00
N MET A 270 4.73 12.39 -0.64
CA MET A 270 5.45 12.58 0.64
C MET A 270 5.87 14.03 0.92
N ASN A 271 6.25 14.79 -0.11
CA ASN A 271 6.74 16.16 0.07
C ASN A 271 5.65 17.23 0.25
N HIS A 272 4.41 16.96 -0.16
CA HIS A 272 3.34 17.96 -0.21
C HIS A 272 2.06 17.53 0.50
N PHE A 273 1.88 16.24 0.70
CA PHE A 273 0.75 15.64 1.40
C PHE A 273 1.30 14.94 2.66
N PRO A 274 0.92 15.38 3.88
CA PRO A 274 1.52 14.90 5.12
C PRO A 274 1.03 13.49 5.47
N CYS A 275 1.51 12.47 4.75
CA CYS A 275 0.92 11.13 4.76
C CYS A 275 1.79 10.01 5.32
N LEU A 276 1.12 8.96 5.78
CA LEU A 276 1.66 7.63 6.03
C LEU A 276 1.24 6.70 4.87
N VAL A 277 2.13 5.82 4.43
CA VAL A 277 1.86 4.86 3.34
C VAL A 277 1.61 3.48 3.92
N ILE A 278 0.52 2.83 3.50
CA ILE A 278 0.10 1.51 3.97
C ILE A 278 -0.23 0.66 2.75
N ARG A 279 0.43 -0.49 2.61
CA ARG A 279 0.27 -1.38 1.45
C ARG A 279 -0.10 -2.79 1.86
N GLY A 280 -1.25 -3.27 1.39
CA GLY A 280 -1.57 -4.70 1.40
C GLY A 280 -0.81 -5.43 0.31
N ILE A 281 -0.15 -6.53 0.64
CA ILE A 281 0.71 -7.25 -0.29
C ILE A 281 -0.14 -8.15 -1.21
N CYS A 282 -0.10 -7.86 -2.52
CA CYS A 282 -0.87 -8.57 -3.54
C CYS A 282 -0.03 -9.39 -4.53
N ASP A 283 1.28 -9.15 -4.56
CA ASP A 283 2.25 -9.90 -5.37
C ASP A 283 3.64 -9.79 -4.73
N TYR A 284 4.65 -10.46 -5.30
CA TYR A 284 6.02 -10.44 -4.79
C TYR A 284 6.97 -9.54 -5.57
N ALA A 285 6.47 -8.52 -6.26
CA ALA A 285 7.28 -7.59 -7.05
C ALA A 285 8.23 -8.31 -8.03
N ASP A 286 7.72 -9.36 -8.68
CA ASP A 286 8.43 -10.18 -9.66
C ASP A 286 7.57 -10.46 -10.90
N SER A 287 8.07 -11.33 -11.77
CA SER A 287 7.40 -11.71 -13.00
C SER A 287 6.10 -12.50 -12.78
N HIS A 288 5.86 -13.04 -11.57
CA HIS A 288 4.72 -13.90 -11.23
C HIS A 288 3.48 -13.13 -10.77
N LYS A 289 3.47 -11.81 -10.93
CA LYS A 289 2.32 -10.98 -10.60
C LYS A 289 1.05 -11.49 -11.30
N ASN A 290 0.09 -11.98 -10.52
CA ASN A 290 -1.21 -12.45 -10.97
C ASN A 290 -2.33 -11.48 -10.57
N LYS A 291 -3.51 -11.59 -11.19
CA LYS A 291 -4.72 -10.81 -10.89
C LYS A 291 -5.83 -11.63 -10.22
N GLU A 292 -5.49 -12.85 -9.77
CA GLU A 292 -6.41 -13.76 -9.07
C GLU A 292 -6.71 -13.31 -7.65
#